data_AF-A0A1T5F7N9-F1
#
_entry.id   AF-A0A1T5F7N9-F1
#
_cell.length_a   1.000
_cell.length_b   1.000
_cell.length_c   1.000
_cell.angle_alpha   90.00
_cell.angle_beta   90.00
_cell.angle_gamma   90.00
#
_symmetry.space_group_name_H-M   'P 1'
#
loop_
_entity.id
_entity.type
_entity.pdbx_description
1 polymer ?
#
loop_
_entity_poly.entity_id
_entity_poly.type
_entity_poly.pdbx_seq_one_letter_code
_entity_poly.pdbx_strand_id
1 'polypeptide(L)' 'PPLAAIANKEAVNAAFETGLHHGLLFERRTFNGLCATDDKAEGMTAFVEKRPGLWKGK' A
#
# COMPACT_ATOMS: atom_id res chain seq x y z
N PRO A 1 -0.27 -8.67 2.10
CA PRO A 1 -1.32 -7.63 2.16
C PRO A 1 -2.02 -7.42 0.80
N PRO A 2 -3.22 -7.99 0.61
CA PRO A 2 -3.97 -7.93 -0.65
C PRO A 2 -4.24 -6.50 -1.14
N LEU A 3 -4.66 -5.60 -0.25
CA LEU A 3 -4.97 -4.20 -0.60
C LEU A 3 -3.74 -3.45 -1.11
N ALA A 4 -2.58 -3.65 -0.46
CA ALA A 4 -1.33 -3.02 -0.88
C ALA A 4 -0.87 -3.51 -2.26
N ALA A 5 -1.07 -4.79 -2.59
CA ALA A 5 -0.70 -5.33 -3.90
C ALA A 5 -1.57 -4.75 -5.03
N ILE A 6 -2.87 -4.60 -4.79
CA ILE A 6 -3.80 -3.96 -5.74
C ILE A 6 -3.41 -2.49 -5.95
N ALA A 7 -3.25 -1.75 -4.86
CA ALA A 7 -2.83 -0.34 -4.87
C ALA A 7 -1.51 -0.12 -5.63
N ASN A 8 -0.52 -1.00 -5.44
CA ASN A 8 0.74 -0.91 -6.18
C ASN A 8 0.56 -1.14 -7.68
N LYS A 9 -0.26 -2.12 -8.07
CA LYS A 9 -0.55 -2.38 -9.49
C LYS A 9 -1.27 -1.19 -10.13
N GLU A 10 -2.23 -0.59 -9.43
CA GLU A 10 -2.91 0.62 -9.87
C GLU A 10 -1.95 1.80 -10.02
N ALA A 11 -1.03 2.00 -9.07
CA ALA A 11 -0.04 3.07 -9.13
C ALA A 11 0.90 2.93 -10.33
N VAL A 12 1.39 1.72 -10.62
CA VAL A 12 2.24 1.45 -11.78
C VAL A 12 1.49 1.71 -13.09
N ASN A 13 0.24 1.24 -13.20
CA ASN A 13 -0.58 1.48 -14.38
C ASN A 13 -0.89 2.98 -14.56
N ALA A 14 -1.23 3.69 -13.48
CA ALA A 14 -1.49 5.12 -13.52
C ALA A 14 -0.23 5.92 -13.90
N ALA A 15 0.94 5.52 -13.43
CA ALA A 15 2.21 6.14 -13.82
C ALA A 15 2.56 5.93 -15.31
N PHE A 16 2.10 4.83 -15.92
CA PHE A 16 2.29 4.58 -17.35
C PHE A 16 1.44 5.51 -18.23
N GLU A 17 0.25 5.87 -17.75
CA GLU A 17 -0.71 6.71 -18.49
C GLU A 17 -0.59 8.21 -18.15
N THR A 18 0.20 8.57 -17.14
CA THR A 18 0.32 9.96 -16.65
C THR A 18 1.77 10.44 -16.56
N GLY A 19 1.95 11.75 -16.34
CA GLY A 19 3.27 12.34 -16.11
C GLY A 19 3.73 12.20 -14.65
N LEU A 20 5.04 12.32 -14.42
CA LEU A 20 5.71 12.16 -13.11
C LEU A 20 4.97 12.87 -11.96
N HIS A 21 4.59 14.14 -12.14
CA HIS A 21 3.90 14.91 -11.11
C HIS A 21 2.56 14.28 -10.69
N HIS A 22 1.76 13.81 -11.65
CA HIS A 22 0.47 13.16 -11.37
C HIS A 22 0.66 11.77 -10.75
N GLY A 23 1.64 11.00 -11.22
CA GLY A 23 2.01 9.71 -10.62
C GLY A 23 2.37 9.86 -9.14
N LEU A 24 3.22 10.82 -8.80
CA LEU A 24 3.62 11.08 -7.40
C LEU A 24 2.44 11.50 -6.52
N LEU A 25 1.51 12.31 -7.03
CA LEU A 25 0.30 12.68 -6.29
C LEU A 25 -0.61 11.48 -6.05
N PHE A 26 -0.75 10.60 -7.06
CA PHE A 26 -1.51 9.36 -6.94
C PHE A 26 -0.89 8.43 -5.89
N GLU A 27 0.41 8.17 -5.98
CA GLU A 27 1.16 7.34 -5.03
C GLU A 27 1.01 7.87 -3.60
N ARG A 28 1.18 9.18 -3.38
CA ARG A 28 1.04 9.81 -2.06
C ARG A 28 -0.35 9.58 -1.47
N ARG A 29 -1.40 9.74 -2.27
CA ARG A 29 -2.78 9.54 -1.82
C ARG A 29 -3.04 8.09 -1.45
N THR A 30 -2.63 7.18 -2.32
CA THR A 30 -2.84 5.73 -2.15
C THR A 30 -2.07 5.21 -0.94
N PHE A 31 -0.81 5.65 -0.75
CA PHE A 31 0.00 5.29 0.40
C PHE A 31 -0.62 5.75 1.73
N ASN A 32 -1.15 6.98 1.78
CA ASN A 32 -1.85 7.47 2.96
C ASN A 32 -3.10 6.63 3.29
N GLY A 33 -3.84 6.18 2.27
CA GLY A 33 -4.99 5.29 2.46
C GLY A 33 -4.58 3.93 3.03
N LEU A 34 -3.50 3.32 2.51
CA LEU A 34 -2.98 2.05 3.03
C LEU A 34 -2.53 2.14 4.49
N CYS A 35 -2.08 3.31 4.95
CA CYS A 35 -1.70 3.50 6.36
C CYS A 35 -2.86 3.35 7.35
N ALA A 36 -4.11 3.43 6.88
CA ALA A 36 -5.31 3.24 7.71
C ALA A 36 -5.79 1.78 7.74
N THR A 37 -5.20 0.87 6.97
CA THR A 37 -5.61 -0.53 6.89
C THR A 37 -5.15 -1.34 8.11
N ASP A 38 -5.92 -2.36 8.48
CA ASP A 38 -5.57 -3.30 9.54
C ASP A 38 -4.27 -4.05 9.18
N ASP A 39 -4.10 -4.35 7.89
CA ASP A 39 -2.89 -4.97 7.36
C ASP A 39 -1.64 -4.13 7.66
N LYS A 40 -1.71 -2.79 7.63
CA LYS A 40 -0.55 -1.94 7.98
C LYS A 40 -0.22 -2.05 9.46
N ALA A 41 -1.21 -2.09 10.34
CA ALA A 41 -1.00 -2.23 11.77
C ALA A 41 -0.39 -3.61 12.09
N GLU A 42 -0.96 -4.68 11.54
CA GLU A 42 -0.46 -6.05 11.67
C GLU A 42 0.97 -6.20 11.13
N GLY A 43 1.27 -5.63 9.97
CA GLY A 43 2.62 -5.67 9.40
C GLY A 43 3.67 -5.02 10.30
N MET A 44 3.32 -3.91 10.96
CA MET A 44 4.21 -3.23 11.90
C MET A 44 4.40 -4.07 13.17
N THR A 45 3.32 -4.61 13.73
CA THR A 45 3.37 -5.47 14.93
C THR A 45 4.18 -6.74 14.66
N ALA A 46 3.89 -7.44 13.55
CA ALA A 46 4.59 -8.65 13.16
C ALA A 46 6.09 -8.41 12.93
N PHE A 47 6.48 -7.23 12.41
CA PHE A 47 7.88 -6.85 12.25
C PHE A 47 8.59 -6.68 13.60
N VAL A 48 7.97 -5.97 14.56
CA VAL A 48 8.53 -5.79 15.91
C VAL A 48 8.63 -7.12 16.65
N GLU A 49 7.62 -7.97 16.54
CA GLU A 49 7.55 -9.30 17.15
C GLU A 49 8.38 -10.36 16.41
N LYS A 50 9.00 -10.02 15.27
CA LYS A 50 9.79 -10.91 14.41
C LYS A 50 9.05 -12.20 14.00
N ARG A 51 7.74 -12.10 13.77
CA ARG A 51 6.89 -13.20 13.33
C ARG A 51 6.37 -12.96 11.91
N PRO A 52 5.85 -13.99 11.22
CA PRO A 52 5.11 -13.79 9.97
C PRO A 52 3.84 -12.95 10.21
N GLY A 53 3.58 -12.02 9.29
CA GLY A 53 2.36 -11.20 9.30
C GLY A 53 1.17 -11.94 8.69
N LEU A 54 -0.01 -11.75 9.28
CA LEU A 54 -1.28 -12.35 8.82
C LEU A 54 -2.15 -11.31 8.11
N TRP A 55 -2.17 -11.38 6.78
CA TRP A 55 -2.87 -10.39 5.96
C TRP A 55 -4.34 -10.78 5.73
N LYS A 56 -5.26 -9.86 6.01
CA LYS A 56 -6.72 -10.06 5.86
C LYS A 56 -7.33 -9.19 4.77
N GLY A 57 -6.59 -8.20 4.24
CA GLY A 57 -7.07 -7.31 3.18
C GLY A 57 -8.20 -6.39 3.64
N LYS A 58 -8.08 -5.85 4.87
CA LYS A 58 -8.99 -4.88 5.48
C LYS A 58 -8.21 -3.66 5.90
#